data_AF-A0A9P7WX18-F1
#
_entry.id   AF-A0A9P7WX18-F1
#
_cell.length_a   1.000
_cell.length_b   1.000
_cell.length_c   1.000
_cell.angle_alpha   90.00
_cell.angle_beta   90.00
_cell.angle_gamma   90.00
#
_symmetry.space_group_name_H-M   'P 1'
#
loop_
_entity.id
_entity.type
_entity.pdbx_description
1 polymer ?
#
loop_
_entity_poly.entity_id
_entity_poly.type
_entity_poly.pdbx_seq_one_letter_code
_entity_poly.pdbx_strand_id
1 'polypeptide(L)'
;MRCIPSPSHECTLADQRVDLDKAWRSAIPLPCNRVLSEHLVSTTKKRALLIGVRYRGLKWRGSDVPMDLHGTHNDVECWKYALMECGYLEKDIRILWDRDDVHPLSNDYPNRKNILREMRALTAGVQDYQRRFLAFCGHRQGVAPDGSDSAILGADTQNPISDADLKICLLDPLTKLSSLTVSGESH
;
A
#
# COMPACT_ATOMS: atom_id res chain seq x y z
N MET A 1 -38.48 -48.02 8.85
CA MET A 1 -37.93 -46.81 9.50
C MET A 1 -36.42 -46.94 9.59
N ARG A 2 -35.67 -46.23 8.74
CA ARG A 2 -34.23 -46.00 8.88
C ARG A 2 -33.99 -44.55 8.54
N CYS A 3 -33.56 -43.77 9.54
CA CYS A 3 -33.28 -42.35 9.42
C CYS A 3 -31.98 -42.16 8.64
N ILE A 4 -32.02 -41.26 7.66
CA ILE A 4 -30.88 -40.73 6.92
C ILE A 4 -30.29 -39.59 7.77
N PRO A 5 -28.98 -39.51 8.02
CA PRO A 5 -28.41 -38.33 8.65
C PRO A 5 -28.23 -37.23 7.60
N SER A 6 -28.79 -36.06 7.90
CA SER A 6 -28.56 -34.78 7.24
C SER A 6 -27.17 -34.23 7.58
N PRO A 7 -26.41 -33.68 6.61
CA PRO A 7 -25.15 -33.01 6.91
C PRO A 7 -25.44 -31.62 7.48
N SER A 8 -25.04 -31.41 8.73
CA SER A 8 -24.94 -30.11 9.37
C SER A 8 -23.93 -29.23 8.64
N HIS A 9 -24.38 -28.03 8.27
CA HIS A 9 -23.52 -26.93 7.82
C HIS A 9 -22.61 -26.48 8.98
N GLU A 10 -21.42 -27.07 9.10
CA GLU A 10 -20.31 -26.42 9.79
C GLU A 10 -19.71 -25.37 8.85
N CYS A 11 -20.14 -24.13 9.04
CA CYS A 11 -19.50 -22.95 8.49
C CYS A 11 -18.15 -22.78 9.22
N THR A 12 -17.12 -23.48 8.75
CA THR A 12 -15.75 -23.27 9.19
C THR A 12 -15.29 -21.94 8.60
N LEU A 13 -15.45 -20.87 9.38
CA LEU A 13 -14.73 -19.61 9.21
C LEU A 13 -13.24 -19.92 9.36
N ALA A 14 -12.62 -20.34 8.26
CA ALA A 14 -11.19 -20.48 8.18
C ALA A 14 -10.56 -19.10 8.39
N ASP A 15 -9.87 -19.00 9.52
CA ASP A 15 -8.99 -17.94 9.97
C ASP A 15 -7.97 -17.58 8.87
N GLN A 16 -8.37 -16.71 7.94
CA GLN A 16 -7.46 -16.11 6.96
C GLN A 16 -6.78 -14.90 7.60
N ARG A 17 -5.89 -15.18 8.56
CA ARG A 17 -4.77 -14.30 8.86
C ARG A 17 -3.87 -14.28 7.62
N VAL A 18 -4.11 -13.31 6.74
CA VAL A 18 -3.14 -12.92 5.71
C VAL A 18 -1.93 -12.40 6.47
N ASP A 19 -0.89 -13.21 6.53
CA ASP A 19 0.43 -12.84 7.03
C ASP A 19 0.97 -11.74 6.11
N LEU A 20 0.88 -10.48 6.55
CA LEU A 20 1.25 -9.31 5.74
C LEU A 20 2.76 -9.25 5.51
N ASP A 21 3.58 -9.84 6.38
CA ASP A 21 5.01 -10.03 6.12
C ASP A 21 5.23 -11.01 4.95
N LYS A 22 4.37 -12.03 4.83
CA LYS A 22 4.35 -12.89 3.64
C LYS A 22 3.83 -12.15 2.41
N ALA A 23 2.81 -11.31 2.52
CA ALA A 23 2.30 -10.49 1.41
C ALA A 23 3.37 -9.51 0.89
N TRP A 24 4.14 -8.89 1.79
CA TRP A 24 5.27 -8.01 1.46
C TRP A 24 6.42 -8.75 0.78
N ARG A 25 6.77 -9.94 1.29
CA ARG A 25 7.85 -10.79 0.74
C ARG A 25 7.47 -11.54 -0.54
N SER A 26 6.18 -11.65 -0.86
CA SER A 26 5.67 -12.36 -2.03
C SER A 26 5.22 -11.43 -3.16
N ALA A 27 5.56 -10.14 -3.11
CA ALA A 27 5.40 -9.21 -4.21
C ALA A 27 6.27 -9.63 -5.41
N ILE A 28 5.75 -10.55 -6.22
CA ILE A 28 6.35 -10.95 -7.50
C ILE A 28 6.08 -9.81 -8.48
N PRO A 29 7.09 -9.24 -9.15
CA PRO A 29 6.86 -8.32 -10.25
C PRO A 29 6.09 -9.07 -11.34
N LEU A 30 4.87 -8.61 -11.64
CA LEU A 30 4.07 -9.24 -12.69
C LEU A 30 4.78 -9.08 -14.04
N PRO A 31 4.93 -10.17 -14.82
CA PRO A 31 5.45 -10.08 -16.16
C PRO A 31 4.51 -9.21 -17.01
N CYS A 32 5.06 -8.15 -17.58
CA CYS A 32 4.39 -7.36 -18.60
C CYS A 32 4.41 -8.17 -19.91
N ASN A 33 3.28 -8.83 -20.24
CA ASN A 33 2.81 -9.42 -21.53
C ASN A 33 2.14 -10.80 -21.27
N ARG A 34 1.03 -11.24 -21.88
CA ARG A 34 0.46 -11.00 -23.21
C ARG A 34 -1.01 -11.50 -23.27
N VAL A 35 -1.84 -10.86 -24.10
CA VAL A 35 -3.17 -11.29 -24.61
C VAL A 35 -4.30 -11.47 -23.58
N LEU A 36 -4.94 -10.36 -23.20
CA LEU A 36 -6.37 -10.37 -22.92
C LEU A 36 -7.05 -9.48 -23.98
N SER A 37 -8.17 -9.99 -24.52
CA SER A 37 -8.86 -9.42 -25.68
C SER A 37 -9.05 -7.92 -25.57
N GLU A 38 -8.86 -7.21 -26.71
CA GLU A 38 -8.95 -5.75 -26.84
C GLU A 38 -10.27 -5.17 -26.30
N HIS A 39 -11.31 -5.99 -26.13
CA HIS A 39 -12.60 -5.61 -25.55
C HIS A 39 -12.61 -5.46 -24.01
N LEU A 40 -11.69 -6.08 -23.26
CA LEU A 40 -11.59 -5.93 -21.79
C LEU A 40 -10.54 -4.88 -21.36
N VAL A 41 -9.71 -4.43 -22.29
CA VAL A 41 -8.63 -3.46 -22.03
C VAL A 41 -9.18 -2.05 -21.77
N SER A 42 -10.41 -1.74 -22.22
CA SER A 42 -11.01 -0.40 -22.06
C SER A 42 -11.78 -0.18 -20.74
N THR A 43 -12.03 -1.21 -19.92
CA THR A 43 -12.94 -1.10 -18.77
C THR A 43 -12.30 -1.24 -17.38
N THR A 44 -11.04 -1.70 -17.30
CA THR A 44 -10.38 -1.89 -16.00
C THR A 44 -9.81 -0.57 -15.46
N LYS A 45 -10.54 0.10 -14.57
CA LYS A 45 -10.06 1.32 -13.89
C LYS A 45 -8.84 1.00 -13.02
N LYS A 46 -7.71 1.59 -13.36
CA LYS A 46 -6.44 1.49 -12.62
C LYS A 46 -6.24 2.75 -11.79
N ARG A 47 -5.81 2.61 -10.53
CA ARG A 47 -5.39 3.74 -9.68
C ARG A 47 -4.18 3.36 -8.86
N ALA A 48 -3.28 4.30 -8.65
CA ALA A 48 -2.08 4.09 -7.85
C ALA A 48 -1.91 5.17 -6.78
N LEU A 49 -1.31 4.80 -5.66
CA LEU A 49 -0.80 5.69 -4.64
C LEU A 49 0.69 5.39 -4.46
N LEU A 50 1.54 6.39 -4.67
CA LEU A 50 2.98 6.31 -4.47
C LEU A 50 3.37 7.24 -3.33
N ILE A 51 4.13 6.75 -2.36
CA ILE A 51 4.51 7.49 -1.16
C ILE A 51 6.02 7.42 -1.03
N GLY A 52 6.70 8.56 -1.08
CA GLY A 52 8.15 8.65 -0.90
C GLY A 52 8.50 9.57 0.24
N VAL A 53 9.20 9.06 1.26
CA VAL A 53 9.59 9.85 2.44
C VAL A 53 11.10 9.85 2.58
N ARG A 54 11.72 11.03 2.51
CA ARG A 54 13.16 11.27 2.62
C ARG A 54 13.57 11.59 4.06
N TYR A 55 12.66 12.10 4.88
CA TYR A 55 12.90 12.48 6.28
C TYR A 55 13.97 13.58 6.42
N ARG A 56 14.03 14.50 5.45
CA ARG A 56 15.15 15.45 5.37
C ARG A 56 15.27 16.28 6.64
N GLY A 57 16.44 16.25 7.27
CA GLY A 57 16.72 17.03 8.49
C GLY A 57 16.02 16.52 9.75
N LEU A 58 15.44 15.32 9.71
CA LEU A 58 14.88 14.65 10.89
C LEU A 58 15.92 13.72 11.53
N LYS A 59 15.77 13.49 12.83
CA LYS A 59 16.62 12.60 13.64
C LYS A 59 15.77 11.58 14.37
N TRP A 60 16.35 10.42 14.64
CA TRP A 60 15.72 9.41 15.48
C TRP A 60 15.46 9.98 16.87
N ARG A 61 14.29 9.67 17.45
CA ARG A 61 13.90 10.19 18.76
C ARG A 61 14.93 9.78 19.82
N GLY A 62 15.49 10.77 20.53
CA GLY A 62 16.49 10.54 21.57
C GLY A 62 17.88 10.18 21.06
N SER A 63 18.16 10.45 19.78
CA SER A 63 19.43 10.15 19.13
C SER A 63 19.86 11.30 18.21
N ASP A 64 21.16 11.43 17.98
CA ASP A 64 21.72 12.35 16.97
C ASP A 64 21.83 11.74 15.57
N VAL A 65 21.42 10.48 15.41
CA VAL A 65 21.46 9.78 14.13
C VAL A 65 20.41 10.35 13.18
N PRO A 66 20.81 10.81 11.97
CA PRO A 66 19.89 11.30 10.95
C PRO A 66 18.97 10.18 10.46
N MET A 67 17.74 10.55 10.09
CA MET A 67 16.76 9.65 9.46
C MET A 67 16.79 9.74 7.94
N ASP A 68 17.57 10.65 7.37
CA ASP A 68 17.60 10.97 5.95
C ASP A 68 17.82 9.72 5.08
N LEU A 69 16.91 9.49 4.12
CA LEU A 69 17.03 8.44 3.11
C LEU A 69 17.25 9.04 1.73
N HIS A 70 18.40 8.75 1.13
CA HIS A 70 18.66 9.10 -0.27
C HIS A 70 18.02 8.06 -1.19
N GLY A 71 17.30 8.50 -2.22
CA GLY A 71 16.74 7.60 -3.25
C GLY A 71 15.22 7.46 -3.22
N THR A 72 14.54 7.66 -2.09
CA THR A 72 13.09 7.39 -1.97
C THR A 72 12.23 8.14 -2.98
N HIS A 73 12.59 9.39 -3.32
CA HIS A 73 11.89 10.13 -4.38
C HIS A 73 12.19 9.60 -5.79
N ASN A 74 13.42 9.13 -6.02
CA ASN A 74 13.79 8.49 -7.28
C ASN A 74 13.01 7.17 -7.47
N ASP A 75 12.82 6.39 -6.40
CA ASP A 75 12.05 5.14 -6.47
C ASP A 75 10.58 5.42 -6.80
N VAL A 76 10.01 6.48 -6.23
CA VAL A 76 8.65 6.95 -6.58
C VAL A 76 8.56 7.31 -8.07
N GLU A 77 9.55 8.02 -8.61
CA GLU A 77 9.59 8.35 -10.04
C GLU A 77 9.71 7.08 -10.90
N CYS A 78 10.60 6.14 -10.53
CA CYS A 78 10.73 4.84 -11.21
C CYS A 78 9.39 4.08 -11.23
N TRP A 79 8.68 4.02 -10.10
CA TRP A 79 7.36 3.41 -10.03
C TRP A 79 6.33 4.12 -10.90
N LYS A 80 6.34 5.46 -10.90
CA LYS A 80 5.45 6.25 -11.77
C LYS A 80 5.66 5.88 -13.24
N TYR A 81 6.91 5.87 -13.72
CA TYR A 81 7.22 5.50 -15.11
C TYR A 81 6.81 4.05 -15.42
N ALA A 82 7.16 3.09 -14.56
CA ALA A 82 6.81 1.68 -14.76
C ALA A 82 5.29 1.46 -14.81
N LEU A 83 4.52 2.16 -13.97
CA LEU A 83 3.06 2.07 -13.99
C LEU A 83 2.46 2.68 -15.25
N MET A 84 3.01 3.79 -15.74
CA MET A 84 2.59 4.40 -17.00
C MET A 84 2.85 3.45 -18.18
N GLU A 85 3.98 2.75 -18.22
CA GLU A 85 4.25 1.69 -19.20
C GLU A 85 3.26 0.52 -19.08
N CYS A 86 2.83 0.20 -17.86
CA CYS A 86 1.76 -0.77 -17.60
C CYS A 86 0.34 -0.22 -17.91
N GLY A 87 0.22 0.98 -18.47
CA GLY A 87 -1.03 1.60 -18.90
C GLY A 87 -1.85 2.20 -17.77
N TYR A 88 -1.23 2.69 -16.69
CA TYR A 88 -1.85 3.66 -15.78
C TYR A 88 -1.78 5.05 -16.40
N LEU A 89 -2.85 5.84 -16.29
CA LEU A 89 -2.79 7.25 -16.70
C LEU A 89 -2.19 8.07 -15.56
N GLU A 90 -1.41 9.11 -15.88
CA GLU A 90 -0.78 9.97 -14.88
C GLU A 90 -1.79 10.57 -13.90
N LYS A 91 -2.96 10.99 -14.38
CA LYS A 91 -4.07 11.51 -13.55
C LYS A 91 -4.63 10.49 -12.54
N ASP A 92 -4.39 9.21 -12.76
CA ASP A 92 -4.84 8.12 -11.89
C ASP A 92 -3.73 7.65 -10.92
N ILE A 93 -2.57 8.33 -10.91
CA ILE A 93 -1.45 8.10 -10.00
C ILE A 93 -1.39 9.28 -9.02
N ARG A 94 -1.70 9.02 -7.75
CA ARG A 94 -1.53 9.98 -6.66
C ARG A 94 -0.15 9.81 -6.02
N ILE A 95 0.57 10.91 -5.83
CA ILE A 95 1.90 10.90 -5.20
C ILE A 95 1.86 11.72 -3.91
N LEU A 96 2.43 11.17 -2.85
CA LEU A 96 2.74 11.89 -1.61
C LEU A 96 4.26 11.84 -1.39
N TRP A 97 4.89 12.99 -1.16
CA TRP A 97 6.33 13.07 -0.92
C TRP A 97 6.78 14.34 -0.21
N ASP A 98 7.90 14.28 0.50
CA ASP A 98 8.49 15.37 1.27
C ASP A 98 9.60 16.08 0.50
N ARG A 99 9.33 16.43 -0.76
CA ARG A 99 10.25 17.27 -1.54
C ARG A 99 10.35 18.68 -0.96
N ASP A 100 11.47 19.34 -1.21
CA ASP A 100 11.75 20.70 -0.70
C ASP A 100 10.71 21.75 -1.15
N ASP A 101 10.04 21.52 -2.29
CA ASP A 101 8.99 22.36 -2.85
C ASP A 101 7.57 22.05 -2.29
N VAL A 102 7.44 21.02 -1.46
CA VAL A 102 6.17 20.59 -0.86
C VAL A 102 6.09 21.03 0.60
N HIS A 103 5.19 21.97 0.87
CA HIS A 103 5.00 22.48 2.24
C HIS A 103 4.46 21.37 3.18
N PRO A 104 4.94 21.25 4.45
CA PRO A 104 4.48 20.23 5.40
C PRO A 104 2.98 20.21 5.69
N LEU A 105 2.31 21.36 5.55
CA LEU A 105 0.85 21.50 5.70
C LEU A 105 0.06 21.22 4.41
N SER A 106 0.73 20.96 3.30
CA SER A 106 0.07 20.65 2.03
C SER A 106 -0.61 19.28 2.05
N ASN A 107 -1.50 19.06 1.09
CA ASN A 107 -2.14 17.76 0.91
C ASN A 107 -1.23 16.71 0.25
N ASP A 108 -0.08 17.14 -0.29
CA ASP A 108 0.90 16.30 -0.98
C ASP A 108 2.00 15.80 -0.03
N TYR A 109 2.10 16.39 1.17
CA TYR A 109 3.09 15.99 2.16
C TYR A 109 2.72 14.65 2.83
N PRO A 110 3.66 13.70 3.01
CA PRO A 110 3.37 12.33 3.43
C PRO A 110 3.30 12.21 4.96
N ASN A 111 2.44 13.01 5.60
CA ASN A 111 2.11 12.82 7.01
C ASN A 111 1.03 11.73 7.18
N ARG A 112 0.86 11.20 8.40
CA ARG A 112 -0.08 10.12 8.72
C ARG A 112 -1.49 10.44 8.23
N LYS A 113 -1.97 11.66 8.46
CA LYS A 113 -3.30 12.10 8.06
C LYS A 113 -3.50 12.00 6.54
N ASN A 114 -2.55 12.51 5.76
CA ASN A 114 -2.60 12.50 4.31
C ASN A 114 -2.46 11.08 3.74
N ILE A 115 -1.53 10.29 4.28
CA ILE A 115 -1.34 8.89 3.85
C ILE A 115 -2.63 8.10 4.06
N LEU A 116 -3.23 8.14 5.26
CA LEU A 116 -4.47 7.41 5.54
C LEU A 116 -5.64 7.91 4.69
N ARG A 117 -5.72 9.23 4.43
CA ARG A 117 -6.73 9.80 3.53
C ARG A 117 -6.60 9.21 2.13
N GLU A 118 -5.39 9.20 1.57
CA GLU A 118 -5.17 8.70 0.21
C GLU A 118 -5.29 7.17 0.12
N MET A 119 -4.90 6.42 1.15
CA MET A 119 -5.14 4.96 1.20
C MET A 119 -6.64 4.63 1.13
N ARG A 120 -7.47 5.36 1.88
CA ARG A 120 -8.93 5.22 1.81
C ARG A 120 -9.47 5.66 0.45
N ALA A 121 -8.93 6.73 -0.14
CA ALA A 121 -9.33 7.18 -1.47
C ALA A 121 -8.95 6.18 -2.58
N LEU A 122 -7.82 5.48 -2.42
CA LEU A 122 -7.36 4.43 -3.31
C LEU A 122 -8.39 3.28 -3.36
N THR A 123 -8.92 2.87 -2.21
CA THR A 123 -9.88 1.77 -2.10
C THR A 123 -11.35 2.20 -2.17
N ALA A 124 -11.64 3.50 -2.14
CA ALA A 124 -12.99 4.03 -2.21
C ALA A 124 -13.69 3.65 -3.53
N GLY A 125 -14.86 3.01 -3.39
CA GLY A 125 -15.70 2.64 -4.53
C GLY A 125 -15.05 1.63 -5.47
N VAL A 126 -14.12 0.81 -4.98
CA VAL A 126 -13.56 -0.32 -5.74
C VAL A 126 -14.69 -1.23 -6.18
N GLN A 127 -14.73 -1.51 -7.49
CA GLN A 127 -15.60 -2.51 -8.10
C GLN A 127 -14.74 -3.65 -8.64
N ASP A 128 -15.38 -4.75 -9.00
CA ASP A 128 -14.71 -5.92 -9.55
C ASP A 128 -13.85 -5.57 -10.78
N TYR A 129 -12.74 -6.31 -10.94
CA TYR A 129 -11.77 -6.15 -12.03
C TYR A 129 -10.99 -4.83 -12.07
N GLN A 130 -11.10 -4.00 -11.03
CA GLN A 130 -10.27 -2.81 -10.89
C GLN A 130 -8.89 -3.16 -10.29
N ARG A 131 -7.84 -2.47 -10.78
CA ARG A 131 -6.48 -2.65 -10.27
C ARG A 131 -6.10 -1.48 -9.38
N ARG A 132 -5.49 -1.79 -8.24
CA ARG A 132 -4.95 -0.82 -7.29
C ARG A 132 -3.49 -1.13 -7.04
N PHE A 133 -2.70 -0.07 -6.96
CA PHE A 133 -1.28 -0.17 -6.69
C PHE A 133 -0.91 0.79 -5.56
N LEU A 134 -0.13 0.30 -4.61
CA LEU A 134 0.45 1.09 -3.53
C LEU A 134 1.96 0.82 -3.51
N ALA A 135 2.77 1.88 -3.56
CA ALA A 135 4.18 1.79 -3.20
C ALA A 135 4.50 2.77 -2.08
N PHE A 136 5.28 2.28 -1.11
CA PHE A 136 5.83 3.08 -0.03
C PHE A 136 7.36 2.95 -0.02
N CYS A 137 8.06 4.06 -0.20
CA CYS A 137 9.51 4.16 -0.19
C CYS A 137 9.91 5.01 1.03
N GLY A 138 10.40 4.37 2.10
CA GLY A 138 10.68 5.05 3.37
C GLY A 138 11.01 4.09 4.51
N HIS A 139 11.09 4.63 5.73
CA HIS A 139 11.38 3.85 6.94
C HIS A 139 10.17 3.01 7.36
N ARG A 140 10.47 1.76 7.74
CA ARG A 140 9.56 0.85 8.45
C ARG A 140 10.10 0.58 9.84
N GLN A 141 9.24 0.71 10.84
CA GLN A 141 9.50 0.22 12.18
C GLN A 141 9.11 -1.26 12.23
N GLY A 142 10.08 -2.11 12.55
CA GLY A 142 9.83 -3.54 12.75
C GLY A 142 8.96 -3.83 13.98
N VAL A 143 8.48 -5.07 14.08
CA VAL A 143 7.75 -5.56 15.26
C VAL A 143 8.63 -5.41 16.50
N ALA A 144 8.12 -4.73 17.52
CA ALA A 144 8.86 -4.53 18.75
C ALA A 144 8.90 -5.83 19.59
N PRO A 145 9.88 -5.99 20.50
CA PRO A 145 9.98 -7.19 21.35
C PRO A 145 8.77 -7.44 22.26
N ASP A 146 7.97 -6.41 22.52
CA ASP A 146 6.72 -6.49 23.29
C ASP A 146 5.53 -6.99 22.46
N GLY A 147 5.75 -7.31 21.18
CA GLY A 147 4.74 -7.78 20.25
C GLY A 147 3.93 -6.66 19.59
N SER A 148 4.33 -5.39 19.75
CA SER A 148 3.68 -4.28 19.03
C SER A 148 3.87 -4.42 17.51
N ASP A 149 2.77 -4.19 16.77
CA ASP A 149 2.71 -4.32 15.31
C ASP A 149 3.81 -3.50 14.61
N SER A 150 4.23 -4.00 13.45
CA SER A 150 5.09 -3.23 12.57
C SER A 150 4.34 -1.99 12.04
N ALA A 151 5.10 -0.97 11.67
CA ALA A 151 4.53 0.27 11.17
C ALA A 151 5.38 0.91 10.08
N ILE A 152 4.74 1.61 9.15
CA ILE A 152 5.44 2.55 8.27
C ILE A 152 5.47 3.94 8.92
N LEU A 153 6.54 4.68 8.67
CA LEU A 153 6.70 6.03 9.20
C LEU A 153 6.41 7.07 8.13
N GLY A 154 5.38 7.89 8.35
CA GLY A 154 5.21 9.12 7.59
C GLY A 154 6.29 10.15 7.94
N ALA A 155 6.27 11.29 7.25
CA ALA A 155 7.17 12.41 7.57
C ALA A 155 6.92 13.00 8.97
N ASP A 156 5.75 12.76 9.57
CA ASP A 156 5.46 12.99 10.99
C ASP A 156 5.71 11.72 11.81
N THR A 157 7.00 11.37 11.97
CA THR A 157 7.51 10.12 12.55
C THR A 157 6.95 9.74 13.94
N GLN A 158 6.33 10.69 14.65
CA GLN A 158 5.68 10.46 15.95
C GLN A 158 4.33 9.74 15.83
N ASN A 159 3.76 9.68 14.62
CA ASN A 159 2.47 9.05 14.34
C ASN A 159 2.66 7.89 13.35
N PRO A 160 3.20 6.74 13.81
CA PRO A 160 3.35 5.57 12.95
C PRO A 160 1.98 5.08 12.42
N ILE A 161 2.01 4.49 11.23
CA ILE A 161 0.85 3.82 10.62
C ILE A 161 1.07 2.32 10.78
N SER A 162 0.28 1.69 11.65
CA SER A 162 0.42 0.27 11.98
C SER A 162 -0.15 -0.64 10.90
N ASP A 163 0.19 -1.93 10.96
CA ASP A 163 -0.41 -2.95 10.11
C ASP A 163 -1.95 -3.00 10.24
N ALA A 164 -2.50 -2.73 11.43
CA ALA A 164 -3.94 -2.60 11.62
C ALA A 164 -4.55 -1.44 10.81
N ASP A 165 -3.89 -0.27 10.80
CA ASP A 165 -4.31 0.87 9.97
C ASP A 165 -4.26 0.52 8.47
N LEU A 166 -3.20 -0.16 8.03
CA LEU A 166 -3.05 -0.64 6.65
C LEU A 166 -4.18 -1.61 6.28
N LYS A 167 -4.47 -2.59 7.13
CA LYS A 167 -5.55 -3.56 6.91
C LYS A 167 -6.90 -2.87 6.74
N ILE A 168 -7.26 -1.97 7.65
CA ILE A 168 -8.53 -1.26 7.63
C ILE A 168 -8.68 -0.40 6.37
N CYS A 169 -7.62 0.28 5.95
CA CYS A 169 -7.70 1.21 4.82
C CYS A 169 -7.57 0.51 3.46
N LEU A 170 -6.81 -0.59 3.39
CA LEU A 170 -6.40 -1.20 2.13
C LEU A 170 -7.04 -2.55 1.86
N LEU A 171 -7.33 -3.36 2.87
CA LEU A 171 -7.75 -4.75 2.68
C LEU A 171 -9.24 -4.94 2.94
N ASP A 172 -9.74 -4.42 4.06
CA ASP A 172 -11.14 -4.55 4.43
C ASP A 172 -12.12 -4.01 3.36
N PRO A 173 -11.79 -2.95 2.59
CA PRO A 173 -12.68 -2.44 1.54
C PRO A 173 -12.62 -3.21 0.20
N LEU A 174 -11.68 -4.15 0.03
CA LEU A 174 -11.49 -4.84 -1.25
C LEU A 174 -12.51 -5.96 -1.44
N THR A 175 -13.14 -5.99 -2.62
CA THR A 175 -13.94 -7.16 -3.04
C THR A 175 -13.02 -8.29 -3.48
N LYS A 176 -13.50 -9.54 -3.42
CA LYS A 176 -12.73 -10.76 -3.77
C LYS A 176 -12.13 -10.75 -5.19
N LEU A 177 -12.60 -9.86 -6.08
CA LEU A 177 -12.18 -9.76 -7.48
C LEU A 177 -11.29 -8.54 -7.77
N SER A 178 -10.88 -7.79 -6.75
CA SER A 178 -9.95 -6.67 -6.86
C SER A 178 -8.52 -7.11 -6.53
N SER A 179 -7.54 -6.44 -7.14
CA SER A 179 -6.12 -6.71 -6.91
C SER A 179 -5.44 -5.47 -6.36
N LEU A 180 -4.76 -5.63 -5.22
CA LEU A 180 -3.87 -4.65 -4.63
C LEU A 180 -2.45 -5.21 -4.65
N THR A 181 -1.51 -4.46 -5.21
CA THR A 181 -0.07 -4.73 -5.07
C THR A 181 0.52 -3.70 -4.12
N VAL A 182 1.24 -4.18 -3.09
CA VAL A 182 2.00 -3.36 -2.15
C VAL A 182 3.48 -3.62 -2.39
N SER A 183 4.24 -2.56 -2.67
CA SER A 183 5.70 -2.60 -2.71
C SER A 183 6.28 -1.72 -1.59
N GLY A 184 7.31 -2.21 -0.91
CA GLY A 184 8.05 -1.44 0.07
C GLY A 184 9.55 -1.64 -0.08
N GLU A 185 10.27 -0.53 -0.16
CA GLU A 185 11.74 -0.51 -0.13
C GLU A 185 12.18 0.19 1.15
N SER A 186 12.94 -0.55 1.96
CA SER A 186 13.64 -0.04 3.14
C SER A 186 15.09 0.23 2.74
N HIS A 187 15.47 1.51 2.75
CA HIS A 187 16.85 1.98 2.52
C HIS A 187 17.65 2.08 3.81
#